data_AF-A0A2C6LHD1-F1
#
_entry.id   AF-A0A2C6LHD1-F1
#
_cell.length_a   1.000
_cell.length_b   1.000
_cell.length_c   1.000
_cell.angle_alpha   90.00
_cell.angle_beta   90.00
_cell.angle_gamma   90.00
#
_symmetry.space_group_name_H-M   'P 1'
#
loop_
_entity.id
_entity.type
_entity.pdbx_description
1 polymer ?
#
loop_
_entity_poly.entity_id
_entity_poly.type
_entity_poly.pdbx_seq_one_letter_code
_entity_poly.pdbx_strand_id
1 'polypeptide(L)' 'MQYLITWIEGEEVFYRLVPKLNFDHSLLEEKNLIITKIGEEEIDQEKKPH' A
#
# COMPACT_ATOMS: atom_id res chain seq x y z
N MET A 1 1.14 12.78 -2.70
CA MET A 1 0.97 11.32 -2.79
C MET A 1 0.53 10.82 -1.43
N GLN A 2 -0.49 9.96 -1.39
CA GLN A 2 -1.02 9.38 -0.15
C GLN A 2 -0.99 7.85 -0.29
N TYR A 3 -0.99 7.14 0.83
CA TYR A 3 -1.02 5.69 0.85
C TYR A 3 -2.05 5.23 1.88
N LEU A 4 -2.73 4.14 1.59
CA LEU A 4 -3.54 3.38 2.52
C LEU A 4 -2.79 2.11 2.85
N ILE A 5 -2.49 1.94 4.13
CA ILE A 5 -1.89 0.72 4.66
C ILE A 5 -3.01 -0.05 5.34
N THR A 6 -3.19 -1.30 4.99
CA THR A 6 -4.18 -2.21 5.58
C THR A 6 -3.47 -3.44 6.12
N TRP A 7 -3.85 -3.91 7.30
CA TRP A 7 -3.34 -5.16 7.88
C TRP A 7 -4.41 -5.85 8.70
N ILE A 8 -4.15 -7.12 9.00
CA ILE A 8 -4.98 -7.95 9.86
C ILE A 8 -4.23 -8.14 11.18
N GLU A 9 -4.92 -7.95 12.29
CA GLU A 9 -4.42 -8.24 13.63
C GLU A 9 -5.50 -9.03 14.37
N GLY A 10 -5.24 -10.31 14.62
CA GLY A 10 -6.27 -11.25 15.08
C GLY A 10 -7.34 -11.49 14.01
N GLU A 11 -8.61 -11.26 14.36
CA GLU A 11 -9.77 -11.36 13.47
C GLU A 11 -10.22 -9.99 12.91
N GLU A 12 -9.51 -8.92 13.28
CA GLU A 12 -9.88 -7.54 12.93
C GLU A 12 -9.02 -6.98 11.79
N VAL A 13 -9.65 -6.14 10.95
CA VAL A 13 -9.01 -5.45 9.84
C VAL A 13 -8.74 -4.00 10.22
N PHE A 14 -7.48 -3.59 10.15
CA PHE A 14 -7.03 -2.25 10.47
C PHE A 14 -6.55 -1.53 9.22
N TYR A 15 -6.72 -0.21 9.21
CA TYR A 15 -6.21 0.62 8.13
C TYR A 15 -5.69 1.97 8.63
N ARG A 16 -4.72 2.53 7.89
CA ARG A 16 -4.15 3.85 8.15
C ARG A 16 -3.81 4.56 6.84
N LEU A 17 -4.27 5.80 6.72
CA LEU A 17 -3.82 6.70 5.65
C LEU A 17 -2.53 7.40 6.08
N VAL A 18 -1.50 7.34 5.23
CA VAL A 18 -0.21 8.01 5.47
C VAL A 18 0.22 8.84 4.25
N PRO A 19 0.83 10.02 4.45
CA PRO A 19 1.31 10.85 3.34
C PRO A 19 2.63 10.34 2.74
N LYS A 20 3.39 9.52 3.49
CA LYS A 20 4.65 8.90 3.07
C LYS A 20 4.76 7.53 3.69
N LEU A 21 5.33 6.59 2.94
CA LEU A 21 5.69 5.27 3.46
C LEU A 21 7.05 5.41 4.15
N ASN A 22 7.10 5.08 5.44
CA ASN A 22 8.35 4.93 6.18
C ASN A 22 8.38 3.51 6.70
N PHE A 23 9.01 2.62 5.93
CA PHE A 23 9.09 1.20 6.26
C PHE A 23 10.30 0.96 7.14
N ASP A 24 10.04 0.67 8.41
CA ASP A 24 11.05 0.02 9.23
C ASP A 24 10.95 -1.48 8.98
N HIS A 25 11.90 -2.02 8.21
CA HIS A 25 11.92 -3.43 7.81
C HIS A 25 11.82 -4.39 9.00
N SER A 26 12.29 -3.98 10.19
CA SER A 26 12.22 -4.79 11.42
C SER A 26 10.80 -5.03 11.94
N LEU A 27 9.84 -4.15 11.62
CA LEU A 27 8.44 -4.25 12.07
C LEU A 27 7.54 -5.02 11.08
N LEU A 28 8.10 -5.39 9.92
CA LEU A 28 7.35 -5.91 8.77
C LEU A 28 7.55 -7.41 8.54
N GLU A 29 8.59 -8.02 9.13
CA GLU A 29 8.94 -9.43 8.88
C GLU A 29 7.83 -10.43 9.28
N GLU A 30 6.82 -10.00 10.02
CA GLU A 30 5.72 -10.87 10.48
C GLU A 30 4.31 -10.35 10.16
N LYS A 31 4.17 -9.20 9.46
CA LYS A 31 2.86 -8.58 9.21
C LYS A 31 2.43 -8.71 7.76
N ASN A 32 1.26 -9.33 7.54
CA ASN A 32 0.57 -9.31 6.25
C ASN A 32 0.00 -7.90 5.99
N LEU A 33 0.74 -7.08 5.25
CA LEU A 33 0.40 -5.70 4.95
C LEU A 33 0.03 -5.54 3.47
N ILE A 34 -1.10 -4.88 3.22
CA ILE A 34 -1.51 -4.42 1.90
C ILE A 34 -1.27 -2.91 1.86
N ILE A 35 -0.50 -2.46 0.88
CA ILE A 35 -0.18 -1.03 0.68
C ILE A 35 -0.80 -0.57 -0.63
N THR A 36 -1.80 0.28 -0.54
CA THR A 36 -2.48 0.89 -1.70
C THR A 36 -2.00 2.32 -1.86
N LYS A 37 -1.40 2.66 -2.99
CA LYS A 37 -1.07 4.05 -3.33
C LYS A 37 -2.35 4.79 -3.73
N ILE A 38 -2.59 5.94 -3.11
CA ILE A 38 -3.73 6.82 -3.38
C ILE A 38 -3.21 8.12 -3.99
N GLY A 39 -3.54 8.34 -5.26
CA GLY A 39 -3.16 9.47 -6.07
C GLY A 39 -3.49 9.20 -7.54
N GLU A 40 -3.44 10.23 -8.37
CA GLU A 40 -3.69 10.09 -9.81
C GLU A 40 -2.74 9.06 -10.42
N GLU A 41 -3.32 8.01 -10.99
CA GLU A 41 -2.64 7.16 -11.94
C GLU A 41 -2.25 8.02 -13.14
N GLU A 42 -0.95 8.18 -13.41
CA GLU A 42 -0.55 8.10 -14.81
C GLU A 42 -0.95 6.69 -15.24
N ILE A 43 -2.06 6.62 -15.96
CA ILE A 43 -2.50 5.43 -16.67
C ILE A 43 -1.37 5.13 -17.65
N ASP A 44 -0.40 4.32 -17.24
CA ASP A 44 0.48 3.63 -18.17
C ASP A 44 -0.43 2.65 -18.92
N GLN A 45 -1.08 3.18 -19.96
CA GLN A 45 -1.67 2.38 -21.00
C GLN A 45 -0.54 1.47 -21.46
N GLU A 46 -0.63 0.19 -21.12
CA GLU A 46 0.10 -0.85 -21.81
C GLU A 46 -0.37 -0.82 -23.28
N LYS A 47 0.14 0.15 -24.06
CA LYS A 47 0.12 0.13 -25.51
C LYS A 47 1.05 -1.00 -25.91
N LYS A 48 0.52 -2.22 -25.96
CA LYS A 48 1.17 -3.24 -26.78
C LYS A 48 0.94 -2.90 -28.26
N PRO A 49 2.01 -2.97 -29.07
CA PRO A 49 2.03 -2.42 -30.42
C PRO A 49 1.44 -3.41 -31.44
N HIS A 50 0.83 -2.83 -32.49
CA HIS A 50 0.46 -3.39 -33.79
C HIS A 50 -0.35 -4.69 -33.86
#